data_AF-A0A954QWS7-F1
#
_entry.id   AF-A0A954QWS7-F1
#
_cell.length_a   1.000
_cell.length_b   1.000
_cell.length_c   1.000
_cell.angle_alpha   90.00
_cell.angle_beta   90.00
_cell.angle_gamma   90.00
#
_symmetry.space_group_name_H-M   'P 1'
#
loop_
_entity.id
_entity.type
_entity.pdbx_description
1 polymer ?
#
loop_
_entity_poly.entity_id
_entity_poly.type
_entity_poly.pdbx_seq_one_letter_code
_entity_poly.pdbx_strand_id
1 'polypeptide(L)'
;AGWGWFVDPTPQSDEEFDHAGQWLDNDDSQPRMDLLTVLLHEIGHTLGLEHHPDPASLMAETLAPNTRKFADDLDSLFATEQDWLSAPAP
;
A
#
# COMPACT_ATOMS: atom_id res chain seq x y z
N ALA A 1 7.81 20.02 -0.88
CA ALA A 1 9.05 19.32 -0.49
C ALA A 1 9.25 19.50 1.00
N GLY A 2 9.37 18.47 1.82
CA GLY A 2 9.20 17.04 1.55
C GLY A 2 8.83 16.40 2.87
N TRP A 3 7.73 15.64 2.88
CA TRP A 3 7.25 14.85 4.02
C TRP A 3 8.39 13.98 4.62
N GLY A 4 9.41 13.64 3.83
CA GLY A 4 10.44 12.71 4.26
C GLY A 4 9.94 11.29 4.11
N TRP A 5 10.85 10.34 4.28
CA TRP A 5 10.59 8.93 4.00
C TRP A 5 10.75 8.12 5.27
N PHE A 6 9.82 7.21 5.47
CA PHE A 6 9.95 6.15 6.44
C PHE A 6 10.34 4.87 5.76
N VAL A 7 11.44 4.30 6.24
CA VAL A 7 11.85 2.95 5.93
C VAL A 7 11.67 2.17 7.22
N ASP A 8 10.84 1.14 7.14
CA ASP A 8 10.52 0.28 8.26
C ASP A 8 11.79 -0.44 8.77
N PRO A 9 12.21 -0.23 10.03
CA PRO A 9 13.35 -0.93 10.59
C PRO A 9 12.98 -2.32 11.13
N THR A 10 11.69 -2.62 11.32
CA THR A 10 11.16 -3.91 11.79
C THR A 10 10.17 -4.53 10.79
N PRO A 11 10.53 -4.70 9.50
CA PRO A 11 9.58 -5.07 8.43
C PRO A 11 8.94 -6.47 8.57
N GLN A 12 9.38 -7.27 9.54
CA GLN A 12 8.80 -8.58 9.84
C GLN A 12 7.71 -8.52 10.92
N SER A 13 7.69 -7.47 11.73
CA SER A 13 6.82 -7.32 12.90
C SER A 13 6.01 -6.02 12.90
N ASP A 14 6.32 -5.06 12.02
CA ASP A 14 5.62 -3.78 11.89
C ASP A 14 5.45 -3.06 13.25
N GLU A 15 6.49 -3.07 14.09
CA GLU A 15 6.41 -2.64 15.49
C GLU A 15 6.10 -1.15 15.64
N GLU A 16 6.30 -0.35 14.59
CA GLU A 16 6.02 1.09 14.58
C GLU A 16 4.55 1.41 14.33
N PHE A 17 3.72 0.40 14.08
CA PHE A 17 2.32 0.54 13.67
C PHE A 17 1.36 -0.13 14.65
N ASP A 18 0.17 0.45 14.78
CA ASP A 18 -0.96 -0.24 15.39
C ASP A 18 -1.65 -1.19 14.39
N HIS A 19 -2.65 -1.92 14.86
CA HIS A 19 -3.42 -2.86 14.03
C HIS A 19 -4.21 -2.19 12.90
N ALA A 20 -4.39 -0.86 12.93
CA ALA A 20 -5.03 -0.07 11.88
C ALA A 20 -4.00 0.56 10.92
N GLY A 21 -2.71 0.21 11.05
CA GLY A 21 -1.64 0.77 10.25
C GLY A 21 -1.32 2.22 10.59
N GLN A 22 -1.75 2.75 11.74
CA GLN A 22 -1.36 4.07 12.20
C GLN A 22 -0.02 3.98 12.92
N TRP A 23 0.82 4.99 12.74
CA TRP A 23 2.08 5.06 13.47
C TRP A 23 1.86 5.22 14.98
N LEU A 24 2.59 4.45 15.76
CA LEU A 24 2.57 4.55 17.22
C LEU A 24 3.24 5.84 17.72
N ASP A 25 4.29 6.30 17.03
CA ASP A 25 4.99 7.56 17.30
C ASP A 25 4.58 8.64 16.28
N ASN A 26 3.28 8.84 16.14
CA ASN A 26 2.71 9.81 15.19
C ASN A 26 2.98 11.26 15.64
N ASP A 27 4.16 11.78 15.29
CA ASP A 27 4.48 13.21 15.40
C ASP A 27 3.99 13.95 14.15
N ASP A 28 2.81 14.56 14.24
CA ASP A 28 2.20 15.36 13.17
C ASP A 28 3.08 16.57 12.75
N SER A 29 4.09 16.95 13.56
CA SER A 29 5.04 18.00 13.21
C SER A 29 6.15 17.55 12.25
N GLN A 30 6.33 16.23 12.09
CA GLN A 30 7.31 15.61 11.18
C GLN A 30 6.67 14.47 10.35
N PRO A 31 5.64 14.78 9.56
CA PRO A 31 4.85 13.79 8.86
C PRO A 31 5.64 13.17 7.72
N ARG A 32 5.82 11.85 7.72
CA ARG A 32 6.64 11.09 6.76
C ARG A 32 5.77 10.16 5.92
N MET A 33 6.20 9.92 4.68
CA MET A 33 5.56 8.93 3.81
C MET A 33 6.12 7.54 4.09
N ASP A 34 5.24 6.55 4.26
CA ASP A 34 5.64 5.16 4.35
C ASP A 34 6.09 4.64 2.97
N LEU A 35 7.38 4.30 2.85
CA LEU A 35 7.96 3.90 1.56
C LEU A 35 7.31 2.63 1.02
N LEU A 36 6.98 1.66 1.89
CA LEU A 36 6.34 0.43 1.47
C LEU A 36 4.96 0.69 0.85
N THR A 37 4.13 1.51 1.51
CA THR A 37 2.82 1.93 0.99
C THR A 37 2.93 2.59 -0.38
N VAL A 38 3.88 3.52 -0.58
CA VAL A 38 4.09 4.16 -1.89
C VAL A 38 4.55 3.15 -2.95
N LEU A 39 5.49 2.27 -2.62
CA LEU A 39 5.96 1.25 -3.56
C LEU A 39 4.82 0.32 -4.01
N LEU A 40 3.96 -0.11 -3.08
CA LEU A 40 2.83 -0.96 -3.41
C LEU A 40 1.79 -0.23 -4.29
N HIS A 41 1.54 1.06 -4.06
CA HIS A 41 0.68 1.90 -4.91
C HIS A 41 1.20 1.96 -6.36
N GLU A 42 2.49 2.27 -6.54
CA GLU A 42 3.10 2.34 -7.88
C GLU A 42 3.15 0.98 -8.56
N ILE A 43 3.41 -0.11 -7.81
CA ILE A 43 3.31 -1.47 -8.34
C ILE A 43 1.88 -1.74 -8.82
N GLY A 44 0.85 -1.31 -8.09
CA GLY A 44 -0.54 -1.39 -8.54
C GLY A 44 -0.76 -0.73 -9.91
N HIS A 45 -0.23 0.48 -10.12
CA HIS A 45 -0.25 1.13 -11.44
C HIS A 45 0.50 0.33 -12.51
N THR A 46 1.66 -0.26 -12.18
CA THR A 46 2.39 -1.11 -13.14
C THR A 46 1.61 -2.38 -13.55
N LEU A 47 0.72 -2.84 -12.68
CA LEU A 47 -0.19 -3.97 -12.91
C LEU A 47 -1.52 -3.56 -13.58
N GLY A 48 -1.72 -2.27 -13.84
CA GLY A 48 -2.91 -1.75 -14.52
C GLY A 48 -4.06 -1.36 -13.60
N LEU A 49 -3.83 -1.26 -12.29
CA LEU A 49 -4.82 -0.69 -11.37
C LEU A 49 -4.83 0.84 -11.49
N GLU A 50 -6.02 1.39 -11.63
CA GLU A 50 -6.26 2.83 -11.58
C GLU A 50 -6.50 3.29 -10.14
N HIS A 51 -6.55 4.61 -9.93
CA HIS A 51 -6.91 5.14 -8.64
C HIS A 51 -8.29 4.64 -8.18
N HIS A 52 -8.37 4.27 -6.91
CA HIS A 52 -9.60 3.89 -6.24
C HIS A 52 -10.21 5.12 -5.52
N PRO A 53 -11.54 5.33 -5.58
CA PRO A 53 -12.18 6.50 -4.97
C PRO A 53 -12.20 6.48 -3.43
N ASP A 54 -12.01 5.31 -2.81
CA ASP A 54 -11.93 5.18 -1.36
C ASP A 54 -10.56 5.67 -0.84
N PRO A 55 -10.49 6.72 0.00
CA PRO A 55 -9.23 7.18 0.61
C PRO A 55 -8.58 6.16 1.56
N ALA A 56 -9.33 5.14 2.00
CA ALA A 56 -8.77 4.03 2.78
C ALA A 56 -7.95 3.08 1.90
N SER A 57 -8.23 2.99 0.59
CA SER A 57 -7.55 2.07 -0.33
C SER A 57 -6.06 2.37 -0.49
N LEU A 58 -5.27 1.33 -0.76
CA LEU A 58 -3.88 1.45 -1.23
C LEU A 58 -3.80 2.24 -2.55
N MET A 59 -4.79 2.05 -3.43
CA MET A 59 -4.85 2.73 -4.73
C MET A 59 -5.53 4.10 -4.65
N ALA A 60 -5.75 4.67 -3.46
CA ALA A 60 -6.26 6.05 -3.36
C ALA A 60 -5.31 7.03 -4.05
N GLU A 61 -5.84 8.03 -4.77
CA GLU A 61 -5.04 9.07 -5.45
C GLU A 61 -4.11 9.82 -4.48
N THR A 62 -4.51 9.95 -3.22
CA THR A 62 -3.70 10.60 -2.18
C THR A 62 -3.46 9.62 -1.03
N LEU A 63 -2.19 9.46 -0.68
CA LEU A 63 -1.74 8.65 0.45
C LEU A 63 -1.52 9.54 1.67
N ALA A 64 -2.05 9.13 2.82
CA ALA A 64 -1.86 9.84 4.08
C ALA A 64 -0.46 9.56 4.65
N PRO A 65 0.27 10.59 5.14
CA PRO A 65 1.52 10.37 5.86
C PRO A 65 1.26 9.60 7.16
N ASN A 66 2.31 9.02 7.73
CA ASN A 66 2.27 8.30 9.01
C ASN A 66 1.25 7.14 9.04
N THR A 67 0.94 6.57 7.87
CA THR A 67 0.06 5.42 7.74
C THR A 67 0.70 4.33 6.88
N ARG A 68 0.54 3.08 7.30
CA ARG A 68 0.80 1.86 6.53
C ARG A 68 -0.51 1.41 5.93
N LYS A 69 -0.56 1.31 4.61
CA LYS A 69 -1.66 0.66 3.91
C LYS A 69 -1.15 -0.66 3.37
N PHE A 70 -1.80 -1.73 3.80
CA PHE A 70 -1.72 -3.00 3.09
C PHE A 70 -2.91 -3.06 2.15
N ALA A 71 -2.74 -3.72 1.01
CA ALA A 71 -3.89 -3.97 0.16
C ALA A 71 -4.74 -5.06 0.82
N ASP A 72 -5.93 -4.68 1.30
CA ASP A 72 -7.07 -5.60 1.33
C ASP A 72 -7.33 -6.18 -0.09
N ASP A 73 -6.83 -5.46 -1.12
CA ASP A 73 -6.79 -5.79 -2.54
C ASP A 73 -5.56 -6.59 -3.01
N LEU A 74 -4.74 -7.22 -2.13
CA LEU A 74 -3.69 -8.14 -2.64
C LEU A 74 -4.33 -9.30 -3.41
N ASP A 75 -5.52 -9.73 -2.99
CA ASP A 75 -6.35 -10.66 -3.76
C ASP A 75 -6.75 -10.03 -5.11
N SER A 76 -7.15 -8.76 -5.17
CA SER A 76 -7.44 -8.07 -6.44
C SER A 76 -6.21 -7.83 -7.33
N LEU A 77 -5.02 -7.67 -6.74
CA LEU A 77 -3.74 -7.49 -7.43
C LEU A 77 -3.24 -8.78 -8.10
N PHE A 78 -3.53 -9.96 -7.54
CA PHE A 78 -3.14 -11.26 -8.09
C PHE A 78 -4.31 -12.07 -8.68
N ALA A 79 -5.57 -11.63 -8.50
CA ALA A 79 -6.76 -12.28 -9.07
C ALA A 79 -6.83 -12.20 -10.60
N THR A 80 -6.00 -11.37 -11.25
CA THR A 80 -5.89 -11.33 -12.72
C THR A 80 -5.17 -12.55 -13.31
N GLU A 81 -4.66 -13.50 -12.50
CA GLU A 81 -4.03 -14.74 -12.99
C GLU A 81 -4.94 -15.98 -13.06
N GLN A 82 -6.24 -15.92 -12.74
CA GLN A 82 -7.12 -17.11 -12.87
C GLN A 82 -7.63 -17.38 -14.30
N ASP A 83 -7.49 -16.45 -15.26
CA ASP A 83 -8.02 -16.64 -16.61
C ASP A 83 -7.10 -17.52 -17.49
N TRP A 84 -5.79 -17.55 -17.21
CA TRP A 84 -4.81 -18.36 -17.96
C TRP A 84 -4.84 -19.86 -17.61
N LEU A 85 -5.43 -20.25 -16.47
CA LEU A 85 -5.68 -21.65 -16.11
C LEU A 85 -6.99 -22.21 -16.70
N SER A 86 -7.80 -21.37 -17.33
CA SER A 86 -9.09 -21.74 -17.93
C SER A 86 -9.07 -21.81 -19.45
N ALA A 87 -7.91 -21.56 -20.09
CA ALA A 87 -7.78 -21.74 -21.53
C ALA A 87 -8.06 -23.23 -21.89
N PRO A 88 -9.05 -23.53 -22.76
CA PRO A 88 -9.24 -24.89 -23.21
C PRO A 88 -7.98 -25.34 -23.95
N ALA A 89 -7.46 -26.52 -23.59
CA ALA A 89 -6.36 -27.16 -24.31
C ALA A 89 -6.71 -27.29 -25.82
N PRO A 90 -5.73 -27.21 -26.74
CA PRO A 90 -5.96 -27.30 -28.17
C PRO A 90 -6.61 -28.62 -28.61
#